data_AF-A0A661ICF2-F1
#
_entry.id   AF-A0A661ICF2-F1
#
_cell.length_a   1.000
_cell.length_b   1.000
_cell.length_c   1.000
_cell.angle_alpha   90.00
_cell.angle_beta   90.00
_cell.angle_gamma   90.00
#
_symmetry.space_group_name_H-M   'P 1'
#
loop_
_entity.id
_entity.type
_entity.pdbx_description
1 polymer ?
#
loop_
_entity_poly.entity_id
_entity_poly.type
_entity_poly.pdbx_seq_one_letter_code
_entity_poly.pdbx_strand_id
1 'polypeptide(L)'
;MDYIDTISERSGKIVRWLIIALVAVVAGDVIARYVFNRPSIWGYDTALYIYSYFFLLGGAYVQRQRAQIRVDVLFNRFPPRARVAIEIFFFLAFYFPVCI
;
A
#
# COMPACT_ATOMS: atom_id res chain seq x y z
N MET A 1 -5.98 13.71 -23.94
CA MET A 1 -6.53 13.63 -22.56
C MET A 1 -5.58 12.84 -21.63
N ASP A 2 -4.24 12.82 -21.83
CA ASP A 2 -3.49 11.61 -21.42
C ASP A 2 -2.18 11.82 -20.63
N TYR A 3 -1.77 13.06 -20.32
CA TYR A 3 -0.50 13.27 -19.61
C TYR A 3 -0.53 12.77 -18.17
N ILE A 4 -1.65 12.98 -17.47
CA ILE A 4 -1.86 12.52 -16.08
C ILE A 4 -1.91 10.98 -16.03
N ASP A 5 -2.47 10.37 -17.07
CA ASP A 5 -2.58 8.92 -17.22
C ASP A 5 -1.22 8.27 -17.48
N THR A 6 -0.44 8.85 -18.39
CA THR A 6 0.92 8.39 -18.70
C THR A 6 1.86 8.49 -17.51
N ILE A 7 1.78 9.59 -16.75
CA ILE A 7 2.61 9.80 -15.54
C ILE A 7 2.26 8.76 -14.47
N SER A 8 0.97 8.50 -14.26
CA SER A 8 0.52 7.49 -13.28
C SER A 8 0.91 6.07 -13.69
N GLU A 9 0.91 5.77 -14.98
CA GLU A 9 1.28 4.44 -15.45
C GLU A 9 2.79 4.19 -15.35
N ARG A 10 3.60 5.22 -15.61
CA ARG A 10 5.05 5.18 -15.40
C ARG A 10 5.43 5.09 -13.93
N SER A 11 4.77 5.84 -13.05
CA SER A 11 5.04 5.76 -11.61
C SER A 11 4.73 4.36 -11.06
N GLY A 12 3.62 3.74 -11.48
CA GLY A 12 3.30 2.35 -11.11
C GLY A 12 4.35 1.32 -11.54
N LYS A 13 4.93 1.48 -12.74
CA LYS A 13 6.03 0.61 -13.20
C LYS A 13 7.31 0.77 -12.38
N ILE A 14 7.63 1.98 -11.95
CA ILE A 14 8.81 2.27 -11.12
C ILE A 14 8.61 1.73 -9.70
N VAL A 15 7.42 1.88 -9.13
CA VAL A 15 7.08 1.38 -7.79
C VAL A 15 7.23 -0.14 -7.66
N ARG A 16 6.96 -0.90 -8.74
CA ARG A 16 7.20 -2.36 -8.76
C ARG A 16 8.66 -2.74 -8.51
N TRP A 17 9.63 -1.87 -8.77
CA TRP A 17 11.03 -2.13 -8.43
C TRP A 17 11.33 -1.83 -6.96
N LEU A 18 10.63 -0.85 -6.36
CA LEU A 18 10.80 -0.52 -4.94
C LEU A 18 10.42 -1.70 -4.02
N ILE A 19 9.39 -2.48 -4.36
CA ILE A 19 9.01 -3.63 -3.52
C ILE A 19 10.08 -4.72 -3.51
N ILE A 20 10.76 -4.95 -4.64
CA ILE A 20 11.86 -5.90 -4.74
C ILE A 20 13.04 -5.41 -3.89
N ALA A 21 13.36 -4.12 -3.97
CA ALA A 21 14.41 -3.51 -3.14
C ALA A 21 14.08 -3.61 -1.64
N LEU A 22 12.83 -3.36 -1.25
CA LEU A 22 12.38 -3.52 0.13
C LEU A 22 12.57 -4.96 0.63
N VAL A 23 12.12 -5.94 -0.16
CA VAL A 23 12.26 -7.37 0.18
C VAL A 23 13.73 -7.73 0.33
N ALA A 24 14.62 -7.24 -0.55
CA ALA A 24 16.05 -7.49 -0.47
C ALA A 24 16.67 -6.91 0.80
N VAL A 25 16.29 -5.68 1.20
CA VAL A 25 16.79 -5.06 2.44
C VAL A 25 16.31 -5.83 3.68
N VAL A 26 15.03 -6.19 3.73
CA VAL A 26 14.48 -6.95 4.86
C VAL A 26 15.09 -8.35 4.93
N ALA A 27 15.20 -9.05 3.81
CA ALA A 27 15.83 -10.37 3.76
C ALA A 27 17.32 -10.30 4.16
N GLY A 28 18.04 -9.27 3.71
CA GLY A 28 19.41 -9.01 4.12
C GLY A 28 19.56 -8.79 5.62
N ASP A 29 18.67 -8.00 6.23
CA ASP A 29 18.69 -7.76 7.68
C ASP A 29 18.34 -9.02 8.48
N VAL A 30 17.37 -9.81 8.02
CA VAL A 30 17.03 -11.12 8.60
C VAL A 30 18.24 -12.05 8.56
N ILE A 31 18.90 -12.18 7.40
CA ILE A 31 20.11 -13.02 7.28
C ILE A 31 21.22 -12.49 8.20
N ALA A 32 21.46 -11.18 8.25
CA ALA A 32 22.46 -10.58 9.13
C ALA A 32 22.18 -10.86 10.62
N ARG A 33 20.92 -10.79 11.04
CA ARG A 33 20.52 -11.10 12.42
C ARG A 33 20.67 -12.58 12.76
N TYR A 34 20.16 -13.47 11.91
CA TYR A 34 20.09 -14.90 12.24
C TYR A 34 21.37 -15.67 11.89
N VAL A 35 22.12 -15.26 10.87
CA VAL A 35 23.35 -15.95 10.42
C VAL A 35 24.60 -15.30 11.01
N PHE A 36 24.66 -13.97 11.03
CA PHE A 36 25.85 -13.24 11.48
C PHE A 36 25.76 -12.75 12.94
N ASN A 37 24.61 -12.94 13.60
CA ASN A 37 24.34 -12.48 14.98
C ASN A 37 24.74 -11.01 15.24
N ARG A 38 24.73 -10.19 14.17
CA ARG A 38 25.03 -8.76 14.22
C ARG A 38 23.81 -8.00 13.70
N PRO A 39 22.94 -7.52 14.60
CA PRO A 39 21.81 -6.70 14.18
C PRO A 39 22.33 -5.41 13.55
N SER A 40 21.94 -5.13 12.32
CA SER A 40 22.20 -3.82 11.71
C SER A 40 21.26 -2.81 12.34
N ILE A 41 21.80 -1.83 13.07
CA ILE A 41 21.02 -0.72 13.64
C ILE A 41 20.24 0.02 12.54
N TRP A 42 20.80 0.05 11.32
CA TRP A 42 20.26 0.77 10.17
C TRP A 42 19.25 -0.03 9.35
N GLY A 43 19.18 -1.36 9.55
CA GLY A 43 18.33 -2.25 8.73
C GLY A 43 16.84 -1.93 8.89
N TYR A 44 16.42 -1.66 10.13
CA TYR A 44 15.05 -1.27 10.44
C TYR A 44 14.67 0.09 9.86
N ASP A 45 15.48 1.12 10.11
CA ASP A 45 15.20 2.48 9.62
C ASP A 45 15.19 2.54 8.09
N THR A 46 16.12 1.85 7.43
CA THR A 46 16.19 1.79 5.97
C THR A 46 14.96 1.10 5.36
N ALA A 47 14.52 -0.03 5.96
CA ALA A 47 13.30 -0.69 5.53
C ALA A 47 12.07 0.21 5.73
N LEU A 48 11.99 0.92 6.85
CA LEU A 48 10.90 1.84 7.16
C LEU A 48 10.81 3.01 6.17
N TYR A 49 11.94 3.61 5.79
CA TYR A 49 11.97 4.66 4.77
C TYR A 49 11.55 4.13 3.40
N ILE A 50 12.11 3.01 2.93
CA ILE A 50 11.75 2.42 1.63
C ILE A 50 10.27 2.04 1.61
N TYR A 51 9.76 1.46 2.70
CA TYR A 51 8.35 1.13 2.85
C TYR A 51 7.46 2.37 2.77
N SER A 52 7.86 3.48 3.41
CA SER A 52 7.12 4.74 3.36
C SER A 52 7.07 5.31 1.93
N TYR A 53 8.18 5.32 1.21
CA TYR A 53 8.22 5.73 -0.20
C TYR A 53 7.36 4.82 -1.09
N PHE A 54 7.41 3.51 -0.85
CA PHE A 54 6.60 2.53 -1.56
C PHE A 54 5.10 2.76 -1.30
N PHE A 55 4.71 3.01 -0.06
CA PHE A 55 3.31 3.23 0.31
C PHE A 55 2.75 4.52 -0.31
N LEU A 56 3.53 5.62 -0.30
CA LEU A 56 3.08 6.89 -0.90
C LEU A 56 2.94 6.79 -2.42
N LEU A 57 3.93 6.23 -3.10
CA LEU A 57 3.95 6.14 -4.57
C LEU A 57 3.06 5.01 -5.10
N GLY A 58 3.05 3.87 -4.40
CA GLY A 58 2.26 2.69 -4.75
C GLY A 58 0.82 2.75 -4.29
N GLY A 59 0.56 3.33 -3.12
CA GLY A 59 -0.80 3.56 -2.62
C GLY A 59 -1.61 4.43 -3.57
N ALA A 60 -1.03 5.52 -4.07
CA ALA A 60 -1.68 6.36 -5.09
C ALA A 60 -2.00 5.59 -6.38
N TYR A 61 -1.11 4.69 -6.83
CA TYR A 61 -1.32 3.87 -8.02
C TYR A 61 -2.42 2.81 -7.82
N VAL A 62 -2.43 2.11 -6.68
CA VAL A 62 -3.46 1.12 -6.32
C VAL A 62 -4.82 1.77 -6.14
N GLN A 63 -4.84 2.96 -5.51
CA GLN A 63 -6.07 3.71 -5.28
C GLN A 63 -6.66 4.24 -6.59
N ARG A 64 -5.82 4.67 -7.54
CA ARG A 64 -6.22 5.03 -8.91
C ARG A 64 -6.83 3.84 -9.66
N GLN A 65 -6.30 2.62 -9.49
CA GLN A 65 -6.90 1.41 -10.07
C GLN A 65 -8.24 1.02 -9.41
N ARG A 66 -8.70 1.76 -8.38
CA ARG A 66 -9.87 1.41 -7.57
C ARG A 66 -9.80 -0.02 -7.03
N ALA A 67 -8.58 -0.55 -6.89
CA ALA A 67 -8.29 -1.88 -6.38
C ALA A 67 -8.19 -1.92 -4.85
N GLN A 68 -8.35 -0.76 -4.19
CA GLN A 68 -8.77 -0.76 -2.79
C GLN A 68 -10.02 -1.62 -2.72
N ILE A 69 -9.95 -2.69 -1.92
CA ILE A 69 -11.02 -3.67 -1.73
C ILE A 69 -12.28 -2.91 -1.36
N ARG A 70 -13.11 -2.60 -2.37
CA ARG A 70 -14.50 -2.28 -2.11
C ARG A 70 -15.10 -3.58 -1.67
N VAL A 71 -15.84 -3.51 -0.59
CA VAL A 71 -16.61 -4.63 -0.06
C VAL A 71 -17.83 -4.89 -0.98
N ASP A 72 -17.65 -4.78 -2.31
CA ASP A 72 -18.66 -4.88 -3.37
C ASP A 72 -19.41 -6.22 -3.29
N VAL A 73 -18.74 -7.27 -2.81
CA VAL A 73 -19.32 -8.60 -2.59
C VAL A 73 -20.38 -8.59 -1.49
N LEU A 74 -20.22 -7.81 -0.41
CA LEU A 74 -21.22 -7.71 0.67
C LEU A 74 -22.37 -6.79 0.28
N PHE A 75 -22.09 -5.74 -0.48
CA PHE A 75 -23.06 -4.72 -0.87
C PHE A 75 -24.11 -5.22 -1.88
N ASN A 76 -23.84 -6.30 -2.62
CA ASN A 76 -24.79 -6.87 -3.59
C ASN A 76 -26.02 -7.56 -2.98
N ARG A 77 -26.05 -7.80 -1.67
CA ARG A 77 -27.20 -8.42 -0.98
C ARG A 77 -28.16 -7.42 -0.34
N PHE A 78 -27.80 -6.13 -0.24
CA PHE A 78 -28.58 -5.14 0.53
C PHE A 78 -29.35 -4.13 -0.34
N PRO A 79 -30.52 -3.65 0.12
CA PRO A 79 -31.29 -2.60 -0.54
C PRO A 79 -30.52 -1.27 -0.62
N PRO A 80 -30.79 -0.42 -1.64
CA PRO A 80 -29.97 0.75 -1.98
C PRO A 80 -29.76 1.75 -0.84
N ARG A 81 -30.74 1.88 0.08
CA ARG A 81 -30.63 2.76 1.25
C ARG A 81 -29.68 2.23 2.34
N ALA A 82 -29.65 0.92 2.55
CA ALA A 82 -28.74 0.29 3.50
C ALA A 82 -27.30 0.24 2.97
N ARG A 83 -27.14 0.08 1.65
CA ARG A 83 -25.83 0.13 0.98
C ARG A 83 -25.10 1.45 1.26
N VAL A 84 -25.76 2.58 1.06
CA VAL A 84 -25.16 3.91 1.28
C VAL A 84 -24.77 4.15 2.74
N ALA A 85 -25.62 3.74 3.70
CA ALA A 85 -25.32 3.89 5.12
C ALA A 85 -24.10 3.04 5.55
N ILE A 86 -24.01 1.80 5.07
CA ILE A 86 -22.89 0.91 5.36
C ILE A 86 -21.62 1.39 4.64
N GLU A 87 -21.73 1.91 3.42
CA GLU A 87 -20.60 2.48 2.68
C GLU A 87 -20.01 3.69 3.39
N ILE A 88 -20.85 4.62 3.87
CA ILE A 88 -20.41 5.77 4.67
C ILE A 88 -19.77 5.30 5.98
N PHE A 89 -20.38 4.32 6.66
CA PHE A 89 -19.85 3.78 7.91
C PHE A 89 -18.49 3.11 7.71
N PHE A 90 -18.34 2.23 6.72
CA PHE A 90 -17.06 1.58 6.42
C PHE A 90 -16.02 2.57 5.92
N PHE A 91 -16.43 3.56 5.11
CA PHE A 91 -15.53 4.62 4.69
C PHE A 91 -15.01 5.38 5.91
N LEU A 92 -15.88 5.80 6.83
CA LEU A 92 -15.44 6.48 8.05
C LEU A 92 -14.65 5.58 9.00
N ALA A 93 -15.02 4.31 9.15
CA ALA A 93 -14.39 3.41 10.11
C ALA A 93 -13.04 2.86 9.64
N PHE A 94 -12.86 2.57 8.34
CA PHE A 94 -11.63 1.99 7.80
C PHE A 94 -10.72 3.02 7.15
N TYR A 95 -11.25 4.07 6.53
CA TYR A 95 -10.42 5.05 5.82
C TYR A 95 -9.81 6.09 6.76
N PHE A 96 -10.56 6.52 7.78
CA PHE A 96 -10.12 7.52 8.75
C PHE A 96 -8.91 7.08 9.60
N PRO A 97 -8.84 5.85 10.14
CA PRO A 97 -7.66 5.39 10.88
C PRO A 97 -6.44 5.09 10.00
N VAL A 98 -6.60 4.96 8.68
CA VAL A 98 -5.46 4.87 7.75
C VAL A 98 -4.82 6.24 7.50
N CYS A 99 -5.54 7.33 7.76
CA CYS A 99 -5.08 8.70 7.53
C CYS A 99 -4.37 9.32 8.75
N ILE A 100 -4.36 8.62 9.89
CA ILE A 100 -3.72 8.98 11.16
C ILE A 100 -2.54 8.05 11.42
#